data_AF-A0A539E856-F1
#
_entry.id   AF-A0A539E856-F1
#
_cell.length_a   1.000
_cell.length_b   1.000
_cell.length_c   1.000
_cell.angle_alpha   90.00
_cell.angle_beta   90.00
_cell.angle_gamma   90.00
#
_symmetry.space_group_name_H-M   'P 1'
#
loop_
_entity.id
_entity.type
_entity.pdbx_description
1 polymer ?
#
loop_
_entity_poly.entity_id
_entity_poly.type
_entity_poly.pdbx_seq_one_letter_code
_entity_poly.pdbx_strand_id
1 'polypeptide(L)'
;MAQHGTVVRDHTEVDRLVDRLSEPQTAAALHTLLDNIELIAVIVGGIDGLARKGEVIGDTLAEVLHEVRAAGKATGLDLRETTQQLSTLIPTLAEASPAINRILASPIVEPEPIEVLSEAAVSLVKGLQAARANGTKVGMRGLYKATKDEDVQRGLGFIIEVAKVFGGHLAHPTADNG
;
A
#
# COMPACT_ATOMS: atom_id res chain seq x y z
N MET A 1 18.10 34.19 -16.07
CA MET A 1 16.82 33.52 -15.82
C MET A 1 16.90 32.10 -16.36
N ALA A 2 16.85 31.10 -15.49
CA ALA A 2 16.68 29.69 -15.86
C ALA A 2 15.94 28.98 -14.72
N GLN A 3 14.88 28.28 -15.08
CA GLN A 3 13.90 27.62 -14.22
C GLN A 3 14.52 26.37 -13.58
N HIS A 4 14.39 26.22 -12.25
CA HIS A 4 14.57 24.93 -11.58
C HIS A 4 13.20 24.35 -11.26
N GLY A 5 12.77 23.39 -12.10
CA GLY A 5 11.55 22.63 -11.93
C GLY A 5 11.73 21.44 -10.99
N THR A 6 10.81 21.34 -10.02
CA THR A 6 10.05 20.13 -9.65
C THR A 6 10.78 18.81 -9.38
N VAL A 7 11.06 18.52 -8.10
CA VAL A 7 11.17 17.13 -7.57
C VAL A 7 10.50 16.93 -6.18
N VAL A 8 9.96 17.97 -5.51
CA VAL A 8 9.57 17.88 -4.07
C VAL A 8 8.10 17.44 -3.82
N ARG A 9 7.34 16.91 -4.79
CA ARG A 9 5.87 16.81 -4.66
C ARG A 9 5.25 15.43 -4.38
N ASP A 10 6.02 14.34 -4.37
CA ASP A 10 5.43 13.00 -4.23
C ASP A 10 5.38 12.50 -2.76
N HIS A 11 6.42 12.81 -1.97
CA HIS A 11 6.48 12.39 -0.57
C HIS A 11 5.31 12.95 0.27
N THR A 12 4.86 14.17 0.00
CA THR A 12 3.80 14.82 0.80
C THR A 12 2.41 14.21 0.64
N GLU A 13 2.09 13.62 -0.52
CA GLU A 13 0.77 13.00 -0.75
C GLU A 13 0.73 11.59 -0.16
N VAL A 14 1.81 10.83 -0.32
CA VAL A 14 1.97 9.52 0.33
C VAL A 14 1.99 9.68 1.85
N ASP A 15 2.71 10.66 2.39
CA ASP A 15 2.74 10.93 3.84
C ASP A 15 1.35 11.28 4.37
N ARG A 16 0.58 12.12 3.65
CA ARG A 16 -0.82 12.43 4.02
C ARG A 16 -1.73 11.21 3.99
N LEU A 17 -1.53 10.33 3.02
CA LEU A 17 -2.30 9.09 2.93
C LEU A 17 -1.93 8.15 4.08
N VAL A 18 -0.65 8.00 4.39
CA VAL A 18 -0.16 7.21 5.52
C VAL A 18 -0.68 7.77 6.85
N ASP A 19 -0.68 9.08 7.03
CA ASP A 19 -1.23 9.75 8.21
C ASP A 19 -2.74 9.46 8.36
N ARG A 20 -3.50 9.57 7.25
CA ARG A 20 -4.94 9.28 7.24
C ARG A 20 -5.24 7.79 7.48
N LEU A 21 -4.47 6.89 6.88
CA LEU A 21 -4.60 5.44 7.09
C LEU A 21 -4.20 5.03 8.51
N SER A 22 -3.39 5.83 9.18
CA SER A 22 -3.04 5.65 10.59
C SER A 22 -4.16 6.10 11.55
N GLU A 23 -5.20 6.80 11.06
CA GLU A 23 -6.35 7.17 11.88
C GLU A 23 -7.21 5.91 12.21
N PRO A 24 -7.58 5.67 13.47
CA PRO A 24 -8.34 4.47 13.87
C PRO A 24 -9.66 4.30 13.13
N GLN A 25 -10.34 5.42 12.89
CA GLN A 25 -11.60 5.47 12.16
C GLN A 25 -11.43 5.09 10.69
N THR A 26 -10.35 5.51 10.03
CA THR A 26 -10.06 5.19 8.63
C THR A 26 -9.59 3.74 8.49
N ALA A 27 -8.76 3.25 9.42
CA ALA A 27 -8.36 1.85 9.45
C ALA A 27 -9.56 0.90 9.68
N ALA A 28 -10.48 1.25 10.59
CA ALA A 28 -11.69 0.46 10.84
C ALA A 28 -12.65 0.45 9.63
N ALA A 29 -12.82 1.61 8.98
CA ALA A 29 -13.62 1.70 7.75
C ALA A 29 -12.99 0.89 6.62
N LEU A 30 -11.66 0.98 6.44
CA LEU A 30 -10.94 0.19 5.44
C LEU A 30 -11.06 -1.31 5.73
N HIS A 31 -10.90 -1.73 6.98
CA HIS A 31 -11.06 -3.14 7.38
C HIS A 31 -12.47 -3.65 7.07
N THR A 32 -13.50 -2.87 7.42
CA THR A 32 -14.90 -3.21 7.09
C THR A 32 -15.12 -3.32 5.58
N LEU A 33 -14.52 -2.43 4.77
CA LEU A 33 -14.59 -2.53 3.31
C LEU A 33 -13.89 -3.78 2.78
N LEU A 34 -12.71 -4.09 3.31
CA LEU A 34 -11.95 -5.29 2.94
C LEU A 34 -12.70 -6.58 3.29
N ASP A 35 -13.36 -6.64 4.45
CA ASP A 35 -14.18 -7.77 4.91
C ASP A 35 -15.44 -8.00 4.05
N ASN A 36 -15.86 -6.99 3.28
CA ASN A 36 -17.10 -7.01 2.49
C ASN A 36 -16.84 -6.86 0.98
N ILE A 37 -15.62 -7.12 0.51
CA ILE A 37 -15.25 -6.98 -0.91
C ILE A 37 -16.16 -7.83 -1.81
N GLU A 38 -16.50 -9.07 -1.43
CA GLU A 38 -17.36 -9.90 -2.27
C GLU A 38 -18.78 -9.34 -2.36
N LEU A 39 -19.33 -8.81 -1.27
CA LEU A 39 -20.65 -8.18 -1.25
C LEU A 39 -20.66 -6.92 -2.13
N ILE A 40 -19.60 -6.10 -2.06
CA ILE A 40 -19.44 -4.92 -2.90
C ILE A 40 -19.37 -5.34 -4.38
N ALA A 41 -18.60 -6.37 -4.72
CA ALA A 41 -18.50 -6.89 -6.07
C ALA A 41 -19.86 -7.40 -6.61
N VAL A 42 -20.66 -8.06 -5.77
CA VAL A 42 -22.03 -8.50 -6.10
C VAL A 42 -22.96 -7.31 -6.33
N ILE A 43 -22.90 -6.27 -5.49
CA ILE A 43 -23.72 -5.06 -5.65
C ILE A 43 -23.34 -4.32 -6.93
N VAL A 44 -22.04 -4.13 -7.19
CA VAL A 44 -21.55 -3.47 -8.40
C VAL A 44 -21.92 -4.26 -9.66
N GLY A 45 -21.76 -5.59 -9.65
CA GLY A 45 -22.20 -6.46 -10.75
C GLY A 45 -23.72 -6.48 -10.94
N GLY A 46 -24.49 -6.37 -9.86
CA GLY A 46 -25.95 -6.25 -9.90
C GLY A 46 -26.42 -4.94 -10.54
N ILE A 47 -25.78 -3.82 -10.21
CA ILE A 47 -26.06 -2.50 -10.81
C ILE A 47 -25.78 -2.51 -12.31
N ASP A 48 -24.69 -3.15 -12.74
CA ASP A 48 -24.35 -3.31 -14.14
C ASP A 48 -25.37 -4.20 -14.88
N GLY A 49 -25.90 -5.24 -14.23
CA GLY A 49 -27.02 -6.04 -14.74
C GLY A 49 -28.34 -5.27 -14.87
N LEU A 50 -28.63 -4.33 -13.96
CA LEU A 50 -29.82 -3.46 -14.00
C LEU A 50 -29.70 -2.42 -15.13
N ALA A 51 -28.51 -1.83 -15.30
CA ALA A 51 -28.23 -0.89 -16.39
C ALA A 51 -28.37 -1.55 -17.78
N ARG A 52 -27.97 -2.82 -17.92
CA ARG A 52 -28.11 -3.58 -19.17
C ARG A 52 -29.54 -4.04 -19.45
N LYS A 53 -30.40 -4.18 -18.43
CA LYS A 53 -31.76 -4.72 -18.61
C LYS A 53 -32.86 -3.70 -18.83
N GLY A 54 -32.61 -2.39 -18.73
CA GLY A 54 -33.46 -1.31 -19.29
C GLY A 54 -34.92 -1.18 -18.80
N GLU A 55 -35.48 -2.19 -18.16
CA GLU A 55 -36.91 -2.31 -17.85
C GLU A 55 -37.05 -2.73 -16.37
N VAL A 56 -36.69 -1.82 -15.46
CA VAL A 56 -36.94 -1.98 -14.03
C VAL A 56 -38.07 -1.01 -13.68
N ILE A 57 -39.15 -1.55 -13.10
CA ILE A 57 -40.33 -0.81 -12.69
C ILE A 57 -39.91 0.35 -11.77
N GLY A 58 -40.23 1.58 -12.19
CA GLY A 58 -39.71 2.82 -11.58
C GLY A 58 -39.94 2.96 -10.06
N ASP A 59 -40.96 2.30 -9.52
CA ASP A 59 -41.27 2.32 -8.08
C ASP A 59 -40.19 1.64 -7.23
N THR A 60 -39.62 0.52 -7.70
CA THR A 60 -38.56 -0.20 -6.97
C THR A 60 -37.21 0.53 -7.00
N LEU A 61 -36.94 1.28 -8.06
CA LEU A 61 -35.72 2.08 -8.16
C LEU A 61 -35.78 3.29 -7.22
N ALA A 62 -36.94 3.92 -7.09
CA ALA A 62 -37.14 5.05 -6.19
C ALA A 62 -36.94 4.65 -4.73
N GLU A 63 -37.44 3.48 -4.31
CA GLU A 63 -37.22 2.94 -2.96
C GLU A 63 -35.76 2.63 -2.68
N VAL A 64 -35.07 1.92 -3.59
CA VAL A 64 -33.64 1.61 -3.44
C VAL A 64 -32.81 2.89 -3.37
N LEU A 65 -33.12 3.88 -4.21
CA LEU A 65 -32.40 5.16 -4.21
C LEU A 65 -32.68 5.98 -2.94
N HIS A 66 -33.89 5.88 -2.40
CA HIS A 66 -34.25 6.53 -1.14
C HIS A 66 -33.54 5.87 0.05
N GLU A 67 -33.42 4.55 0.06
CA GLU A 67 -32.71 3.78 1.09
C GLU A 67 -31.20 4.07 1.05
N VAL A 68 -30.59 4.06 -0.14
CA VAL A 68 -29.18 4.44 -0.33
C VAL A 68 -28.92 5.88 0.13
N ARG A 69 -29.84 6.80 -0.15
CA ARG A 69 -29.73 8.19 0.30
C ARG A 69 -29.94 8.34 1.82
N ALA A 70 -30.79 7.52 2.42
CA ALA A 70 -30.98 7.48 3.86
C ALA A 70 -29.75 6.91 4.58
N ALA A 71 -29.18 5.82 4.06
CA ALA A 71 -27.95 5.21 4.53
C ALA A 71 -26.75 6.18 4.43
N GLY A 72 -26.60 6.86 3.29
CA GLY A 72 -25.54 7.88 3.11
C GLY A 72 -25.65 9.05 4.09
N LYS A 73 -26.88 9.49 4.40
CA LYS A 73 -27.11 10.51 5.45
C LYS A 73 -26.76 9.99 6.84
N ALA A 74 -27.05 8.72 7.14
CA ALA A 74 -26.74 8.11 8.43
C ALA A 74 -25.23 7.93 8.65
N THR A 75 -24.47 7.68 7.59
CA THR A 75 -22.99 7.59 7.63
C THR A 75 -22.29 8.95 7.50
N GLY A 76 -23.04 10.05 7.35
CA GLY A 76 -22.50 11.40 7.12
C GLY A 76 -21.81 11.56 5.75
N LEU A 77 -22.04 10.62 4.83
CA LEU A 77 -21.42 10.59 3.52
C LEU A 77 -22.28 11.38 2.54
N ASP A 78 -21.81 12.56 2.12
CA ASP A 78 -22.50 13.30 1.04
C ASP A 78 -22.30 12.54 -0.26
N LEU A 79 -23.33 11.80 -0.66
CA LEU A 79 -23.34 10.99 -1.85
C LEU A 79 -23.06 11.82 -3.11
N ARG A 80 -23.41 13.12 -3.11
CA ARG A 80 -23.19 14.01 -4.26
C ARG A 80 -21.72 14.42 -4.36
N GLU A 81 -21.12 14.81 -3.25
CA GLU A 81 -19.69 15.15 -3.18
C GLU A 81 -18.83 13.90 -3.45
N THR A 82 -19.20 12.78 -2.86
CA THR A 82 -18.55 11.48 -3.05
C THR A 82 -18.64 11.03 -4.50
N THR A 83 -19.80 11.15 -5.15
CA THR A 83 -19.95 10.80 -6.59
C THR A 83 -19.11 11.72 -7.48
N GLN A 84 -19.03 13.01 -7.15
CA GLN A 84 -18.17 13.95 -7.90
C GLN A 84 -16.69 13.61 -7.74
N GLN A 85 -16.24 13.32 -6.52
CA GLN A 85 -14.86 12.89 -6.24
C GLN A 85 -14.54 11.55 -6.90
N LEU A 86 -15.46 10.58 -6.85
CA LEU A 86 -15.31 9.29 -7.54
C LEU A 86 -15.22 9.48 -9.05
N SER A 87 -16.04 10.35 -9.66
CA SER A 87 -16.01 10.58 -11.11
C SER A 87 -14.69 11.18 -11.63
N THR A 88 -13.95 11.89 -10.78
CA THR A 88 -12.63 12.44 -11.12
C THR A 88 -11.49 11.47 -10.78
N LEU A 89 -11.68 10.59 -9.81
CA LEU A 89 -10.70 9.58 -9.41
C LEU A 89 -10.74 8.33 -10.29
N ILE A 90 -11.92 7.88 -10.73
CA ILE A 90 -12.09 6.67 -11.56
C ILE A 90 -11.24 6.69 -12.84
N PRO A 91 -11.15 7.80 -13.61
CA PRO A 91 -10.28 7.86 -14.79
C PRO A 91 -8.80 7.70 -14.41
N THR A 92 -8.36 8.39 -13.36
CA THR A 92 -6.98 8.33 -12.85
C THR A 92 -6.62 6.94 -12.36
N LEU A 93 -7.53 6.27 -11.65
CA LEU A 93 -7.36 4.89 -11.19
C LEU A 93 -7.39 3.90 -12.35
N ALA A 94 -8.23 4.12 -13.36
CA ALA A 94 -8.25 3.28 -14.56
C ALA A 94 -6.95 3.39 -15.36
N GLU A 95 -6.37 4.58 -15.47
CA GLU A 95 -5.06 4.81 -16.08
C GLU A 95 -3.92 4.19 -15.26
N ALA A 96 -4.02 4.22 -13.93
CA ALA A 96 -3.05 3.58 -13.03
C ALA A 96 -3.26 2.06 -12.87
N SER A 97 -4.42 1.52 -13.28
CA SER A 97 -4.82 0.13 -13.08
C SER A 97 -3.78 -0.88 -13.60
N PRO A 98 -3.13 -0.69 -14.77
CA PRO A 98 -2.08 -1.60 -15.21
C PRO A 98 -0.86 -1.60 -14.30
N ALA A 99 -0.47 -0.45 -13.73
CA ALA A 99 0.64 -0.35 -12.79
C ALA A 99 0.28 -0.95 -11.42
N ILE A 100 -0.95 -0.71 -10.95
CA ILE A 100 -1.48 -1.31 -9.72
C ILE A 100 -1.55 -2.84 -9.86
N ASN A 101 -2.07 -3.36 -10.97
CA ASN A 101 -2.13 -4.80 -11.23
C ASN A 101 -0.74 -5.43 -11.32
N ARG A 102 0.25 -4.72 -11.87
CA ARG A 102 1.65 -5.19 -11.85
C ARG A 102 2.22 -5.26 -10.44
N ILE A 103 1.86 -4.33 -9.56
CA ILE A 103 2.27 -4.36 -8.15
C ILE A 103 1.54 -5.48 -7.43
N LEU A 104 0.22 -5.60 -7.58
CA LEU A 104 -0.58 -6.65 -6.95
C LEU A 104 -0.22 -8.06 -7.43
N ALA A 105 0.18 -8.21 -8.69
CA ALA A 105 0.68 -9.46 -9.25
C ALA A 105 2.19 -9.64 -9.04
N SER A 106 2.87 -8.67 -8.41
CA SER A 106 4.29 -8.76 -8.10
C SER A 106 4.49 -9.67 -6.88
N PRO A 107 5.56 -10.49 -6.87
CA PRO A 107 5.97 -11.24 -5.69
C PRO A 107 6.17 -10.37 -4.43
N ILE A 108 6.33 -9.04 -4.58
CA ILE A 108 6.44 -8.09 -3.46
C ILE A 108 5.18 -8.03 -2.58
N VAL A 109 4.00 -8.38 -3.12
CA VAL A 109 2.73 -8.34 -2.37
C VAL A 109 2.42 -9.68 -1.68
N GLU A 110 3.32 -10.66 -1.79
CA GLU A 110 3.22 -11.91 -1.05
C GLU A 110 3.46 -11.69 0.47
N PRO A 111 2.85 -12.50 1.35
CA PRO A 111 2.98 -12.34 2.80
C PRO A 111 4.43 -12.40 3.30
N GLU A 112 5.23 -13.33 2.75
CA GLU A 112 6.61 -13.58 3.20
C GLU A 112 7.53 -12.35 2.97
N PRO A 113 7.61 -11.73 1.77
CA PRO A 113 8.38 -10.51 1.57
C PRO A 113 7.95 -9.34 2.46
N ILE A 114 6.65 -9.17 2.71
CA ILE A 114 6.13 -8.10 3.58
C ILE A 114 6.59 -8.32 5.03
N GLU A 115 6.52 -9.54 5.53
CA GLU A 115 6.97 -9.90 6.88
C GLU A 115 8.47 -9.63 7.06
N VAL A 116 9.31 -10.06 6.11
CA VAL A 116 10.76 -9.83 6.16
C VAL A 116 11.09 -8.33 6.12
N LEU A 117 10.40 -7.56 5.28
CA LEU A 117 10.58 -6.11 5.20
C LEU A 117 10.12 -5.40 6.49
N SER A 118 9.01 -5.83 7.07
CA SER A 118 8.49 -5.31 8.33
C SER A 118 9.45 -5.60 9.49
N GLU A 119 9.92 -6.84 9.62
CA GLU A 119 10.89 -7.24 10.64
C GLU A 119 12.21 -6.46 10.49
N ALA A 120 12.70 -6.29 9.26
CA ALA A 120 13.88 -5.47 8.98
C ALA A 120 13.66 -4.01 9.40
N ALA A 121 12.53 -3.39 9.04
CA ALA A 121 12.20 -2.02 9.40
C ALA A 121 12.11 -1.82 10.93
N VAL A 122 11.42 -2.72 11.63
CA VAL A 122 11.32 -2.72 13.10
C VAL A 122 12.70 -2.89 13.74
N SER A 123 13.52 -3.81 13.22
CA SER A 123 14.88 -4.07 13.71
C SER A 123 15.80 -2.87 13.51
N LEU A 124 15.67 -2.15 12.40
CA LEU A 124 16.41 -0.90 12.14
C LEU A 124 16.04 0.18 13.15
N VAL A 125 14.74 0.38 13.39
CA VAL A 125 14.25 1.38 14.37
C VAL A 125 14.70 1.03 15.80
N LYS A 126 14.62 -0.25 16.19
CA LYS A 126 15.13 -0.73 17.49
C LYS A 126 16.65 -0.56 17.60
N GLY A 127 17.39 -0.91 16.55
CA GLY A 127 18.85 -0.77 16.50
C GLY A 127 19.30 0.68 16.62
N LEU A 128 18.62 1.61 15.95
CA LEU A 128 18.88 3.06 16.05
C LEU A 128 18.65 3.58 17.48
N GLN A 129 17.55 3.17 18.11
CA GLN A 129 17.25 3.55 19.49
C GLN A 129 18.30 3.00 20.46
N ALA A 130 18.67 1.72 20.34
CA ALA A 130 19.71 1.09 21.15
C ALA A 130 21.08 1.75 20.95
N ALA A 131 21.44 2.11 19.71
CA ALA A 131 22.69 2.80 19.41
C ALA A 131 22.77 4.17 20.10
N ARG A 132 21.67 4.92 20.11
CA ARG A 132 21.55 6.21 20.81
C ARG A 132 21.59 6.05 22.33
N ALA A 133 20.80 5.14 22.88
CA ALA A 133 20.71 4.91 24.32
C ALA A 133 22.04 4.44 24.92
N ASN A 134 22.72 3.53 24.23
CA ASN A 134 23.99 2.96 24.69
C ASN A 134 25.20 3.83 24.31
N GLY A 135 25.00 4.94 23.59
CA GLY A 135 26.08 5.75 23.05
C GLY A 135 27.08 4.91 22.25
N THR A 136 26.59 3.95 21.48
CA THR A 136 27.40 2.91 20.84
C THR A 136 28.40 3.55 19.88
N LYS A 137 29.67 3.60 20.28
CA LYS A 137 30.77 4.11 19.46
C LYS A 137 31.63 2.95 19.01
N VAL A 138 31.69 2.73 17.70
CA VAL A 138 32.51 1.66 17.13
C VAL A 138 33.94 2.18 16.96
N GLY A 139 34.81 1.88 17.93
CA GLY A 139 36.26 2.01 17.78
C GLY A 139 36.88 0.73 17.21
N MET A 140 38.18 0.74 16.90
CA MET A 140 38.92 -0.44 16.39
C MET A 140 38.70 -1.71 17.24
N ARG A 141 38.63 -1.56 18.57
CA ARG A 141 38.31 -2.66 19.51
C ARG A 141 36.83 -3.06 19.50
N GLY A 142 35.91 -2.12 19.29
CA GLY A 142 34.48 -2.39 19.18
C GLY A 142 34.16 -3.21 17.93
N LEU A 143 34.82 -2.90 16.82
CA LEU A 143 34.69 -3.65 15.57
C LEU A 143 35.18 -5.10 15.73
N TYR A 144 36.33 -5.30 16.39
CA TYR A 144 36.84 -6.64 16.69
C TYR A 144 35.93 -7.45 17.63
N LYS A 145 35.25 -6.78 18.57
CA LYS A 145 34.30 -7.46 19.45
C LYS A 145 33.01 -7.81 18.69
N ALA A 146 32.52 -6.92 17.84
CA ALA A 146 31.35 -7.14 17.01
C ALA A 146 31.53 -8.32 16.06
N THR A 147 32.72 -8.54 15.49
CA THR A 147 32.97 -9.71 14.63
C THR A 147 32.97 -11.05 15.38
N LYS A 148 33.07 -11.04 16.72
CA LYS A 148 32.95 -12.24 17.57
C LYS A 148 31.54 -12.46 18.13
N ASP A 149 30.65 -11.49 17.96
CA ASP A 149 29.28 -11.56 18.44
C ASP A 149 28.44 -12.42 17.49
N GLU A 150 27.73 -13.41 18.03
CA GLU A 150 27.00 -14.40 17.23
C GLU A 150 25.82 -13.76 16.46
N ASP A 151 25.14 -12.78 17.06
CA ASP A 151 24.02 -12.11 16.41
C ASP A 151 24.50 -11.18 15.29
N VAL A 152 25.66 -10.53 15.47
CA VAL A 152 26.31 -9.76 14.40
C VAL A 152 26.73 -10.67 13.24
N GLN A 153 27.26 -11.86 13.53
CA GLN A 153 27.63 -12.83 12.48
C GLN A 153 26.41 -13.29 11.68
N ARG A 154 25.29 -13.59 12.33
CA ARG A 154 24.03 -13.97 11.67
C ARG A 154 23.52 -12.85 10.75
N GLY A 155 23.51 -11.61 11.24
CA GLY A 155 23.11 -10.44 10.45
C GLY A 155 24.01 -10.21 9.23
N LEU A 156 25.33 -10.30 9.40
CA LEU A 156 26.29 -10.18 8.30
C LEU A 156 26.13 -11.31 7.28
N GLY A 157 25.92 -12.55 7.75
CA GLY A 157 25.66 -13.70 6.89
C GLY A 157 24.44 -13.48 5.99
N PHE A 158 23.33 -12.99 6.57
CA PHE A 158 22.14 -12.62 5.81
C PHE A 158 22.43 -11.58 4.72
N ILE A 159 23.11 -10.47 5.06
CA ILE A 159 23.45 -9.41 4.07
C ILE A 159 24.33 -9.94 2.94
N ILE A 160 25.27 -10.84 3.25
CA ILE A 160 26.12 -11.48 2.25
C ILE A 160 25.30 -12.35 1.29
N GLU A 161 24.37 -13.16 1.80
CA GLU A 161 23.51 -13.98 0.95
C GLU A 161 22.56 -13.14 0.09
N VAL A 162 21.97 -12.07 0.64
CA VAL A 162 21.19 -11.08 -0.13
C VAL A 162 22.03 -10.49 -1.26
N ALA A 163 23.26 -10.08 -0.97
CA ALA A 163 24.17 -9.52 -1.98
C ALA A 163 24.54 -10.53 -3.07
N LYS A 164 24.72 -11.82 -2.73
CA LYS A 164 24.98 -12.89 -3.71
C LYS A 164 23.79 -13.11 -4.64
N VAL A 165 22.59 -13.24 -4.08
CA VAL A 165 21.36 -13.44 -4.87
C VAL A 165 21.11 -12.24 -5.79
N PHE A 166 21.17 -11.02 -5.24
CA PHE A 166 20.96 -9.80 -6.01
C PHE A 166 22.04 -9.60 -7.09
N GLY A 167 23.31 -9.80 -6.74
CA GLY A 167 24.43 -9.71 -7.70
C GLY A 167 24.36 -10.74 -8.82
N GLY A 168 23.87 -11.95 -8.53
CA GLY A 168 23.61 -12.97 -9.54
C GLY A 168 22.61 -12.53 -10.61
N HIS A 169 21.52 -11.87 -10.21
CA HIS A 169 20.54 -11.30 -11.14
C HIS A 169 21.09 -10.14 -11.99
N LEU A 170 22.07 -9.38 -11.47
CA LEU A 170 22.73 -8.30 -12.22
C LEU A 170 23.79 -8.80 -13.21
N ALA A 171 24.45 -9.93 -12.90
CA ALA A 171 25.48 -10.52 -13.76
C ALA A 171 24.89 -11.26 -14.96
N HIS A 172 23.64 -11.72 -14.86
CA HIS A 172 22.87 -12.28 -15.96
C HIS A 172 21.59 -11.46 -16.17
N PRO A 173 21.66 -10.27 -16.81
CA PRO A 173 20.46 -9.63 -17.33
C PRO A 173 19.84 -10.65 -18.27
N THR A 174 18.63 -11.10 -17.97
CA THR A 174 17.84 -11.96 -18.84
C THR A 174 17.89 -11.40 -20.26
N ALA A 175 18.71 -12.02 -21.10
CA ALA A 175 18.54 -12.00 -22.53
C ALA A 175 17.30 -12.85 -22.81
N ASP A 176 16.13 -12.24 -22.67
CA ASP A 176 14.92 -12.78 -23.27
C ASP A 176 14.39 -11.79 -24.32
N ASN A 177 14.48 -12.27 -25.55
CA ASN A 177 13.91 -11.71 -26.76
C ASN A 177 12.60 -12.49 -27.01
N GLY A 178 11.46 -11.81 -27.12
CA GLY A 178 10.20 -12.44 -27.53
C GLY A 178 8.97 -11.67 -27.13
#